data_AF-A0A0S1SCW4-F1
#
_entry.id   AF-A0A0S1SCW4-F1
#
_cell.length_a   1.000
_cell.length_b   1.000
_cell.length_c   1.000
_cell.angle_alpha   90.00
_cell.angle_beta   90.00
_cell.angle_gamma   90.00
#
_symmetry.space_group_name_H-M   'P 1'
#
loop_
_entity.id
_entity.type
_entity.pdbx_description
1 polymer ?
#
loop_
_entity_poly.entity_id
_entity_poly.type
_entity_poly.pdbx_seq_one_letter_code
_entity_poly.pdbx_strand_id
1 'polypeptide(L)'
;MKNLILLMMVLFLFGCGGKDAPRAPESSMLVFPLKDSECTTGVSLSSATSEVEFQWQASDFTETYQIRVTNLVTNVSQNMNTSATSMKLPLEKGAPYSWFITSKNTNVTETATSEIWRFYNAGFQTTYAPFPAEIIAPKSGASVLRSANNEVVLNWSGADVDNDIISYEVYFSINNPPETLVFSPFANDTDVNVTVAADTVYYWSVKTLDSEGNTSESGVYQFKSL
;
A
#
# COMPACT_ATOMS: atom_id res chain seq x y z
N MET A 1 -53.44 14.71 67.67
CA MET A 1 -53.44 13.90 66.43
C MET A 1 -52.86 14.72 65.30
N LYS A 2 -51.62 14.41 64.86
CA LYS A 2 -51.07 14.56 63.50
C LYS A 2 -49.56 14.36 63.59
N ASN A 3 -49.12 13.12 63.38
CA ASN A 3 -47.72 12.78 63.18
C ASN A 3 -47.37 13.11 61.73
N LEU A 4 -46.44 14.04 61.52
CA LEU A 4 -45.94 14.40 60.20
C LEU A 4 -44.70 13.52 59.91
N ILE A 5 -44.90 12.44 59.17
CA ILE A 5 -43.84 11.52 58.73
C ILE A 5 -43.18 12.14 57.49
N LEU A 6 -41.92 12.54 57.63
CA LEU A 6 -41.09 13.06 56.54
C LEU A 6 -40.52 11.86 55.75
N LEU A 7 -41.07 11.62 54.56
CA LEU A 7 -40.64 10.56 53.66
C LEU A 7 -39.36 10.99 52.93
N MET A 8 -38.21 10.50 53.37
CA MET A 8 -36.91 10.69 52.74
C MET A 8 -36.82 9.80 51.50
N MET A 9 -37.03 10.39 50.32
CA MET A 9 -36.92 9.73 49.02
C MET A 9 -35.43 9.54 48.68
N VAL A 10 -34.94 8.30 48.84
CA VAL A 10 -33.58 7.91 48.44
C VAL A 10 -33.53 7.81 46.92
N LEU A 11 -32.84 8.75 46.29
CA LEU A 11 -32.55 8.75 44.86
C LEU A 11 -31.42 7.74 44.60
N PHE A 12 -31.74 6.57 44.07
CA PHE A 12 -30.73 5.65 43.53
C PHE A 12 -30.19 6.22 42.22
N LEU A 13 -29.01 6.85 42.27
CA LEU A 13 -28.22 7.14 41.08
C LEU A 13 -27.68 5.80 40.55
N PHE A 14 -28.39 5.19 39.61
CA PHE A 14 -27.82 4.19 38.73
C PHE A 14 -26.77 4.91 37.86
N GLY A 15 -25.51 4.82 38.26
CA GLY A 15 -24.39 5.13 37.40
C GLY A 15 -24.40 4.17 36.21
N CYS A 16 -24.87 4.63 35.06
CA CYS A 16 -24.63 3.96 33.79
C CYS A 16 -23.12 4.01 33.52
N GLY A 17 -22.40 2.98 33.94
CA GLY A 17 -21.07 2.69 33.43
C GLY A 17 -21.19 2.30 31.97
N GLY A 18 -21.21 3.30 31.08
CA GLY A 18 -21.15 3.07 29.64
C GLY A 18 -19.80 2.43 29.32
N LYS A 19 -19.80 1.14 29.00
CA LYS A 19 -18.66 0.53 28.31
C LYS A 19 -18.64 1.19 26.93
N ASP A 20 -17.55 1.86 26.60
CA ASP A 20 -17.35 2.43 25.27
C ASP A 20 -17.66 1.36 24.21
N ALA A 21 -18.39 1.75 23.16
CA ALA A 21 -18.71 0.84 22.08
C ALA A 21 -17.41 0.32 21.43
N PRO A 22 -17.40 -0.94 20.94
CA PRO A 22 -16.29 -1.47 20.15
C PRO A 22 -15.90 -0.52 19.01
N ARG A 23 -14.62 -0.19 18.91
CA ARG A 23 -14.06 0.69 17.86
C ARG A 23 -13.17 -0.10 16.92
N ALA A 24 -13.22 0.25 15.63
CA ALA A 24 -12.32 -0.30 14.63
C ALA A 24 -10.89 0.22 14.84
N PRO A 25 -9.86 -0.61 14.56
CA PRO A 25 -8.46 -0.17 14.56
C PRO A 25 -8.24 1.01 13.62
N GLU A 26 -7.30 1.88 13.98
CA GLU A 26 -6.79 2.90 13.07
C GLU A 26 -5.56 2.42 12.30
N SER A 27 -5.24 3.13 11.23
CA SER A 27 -4.09 2.81 10.38
C SER A 27 -2.77 3.18 11.06
N SER A 28 -1.79 2.30 10.95
CA SER A 28 -0.44 2.53 11.48
C SER A 28 0.41 3.36 10.51
N MET A 29 1.22 4.27 11.05
CA MET A 29 2.26 4.98 10.28
C MET A 29 3.54 4.15 10.21
N LEU A 30 4.10 3.99 9.00
CA LEU A 30 5.34 3.26 8.78
C LEU A 30 6.55 4.12 9.15
N VAL A 31 7.62 3.48 9.64
CA VAL A 31 8.84 4.17 10.10
C VAL A 31 10.07 3.66 9.36
N PHE A 32 10.25 2.34 9.27
CA PHE A 32 11.44 1.74 8.65
C PHE A 32 11.16 0.32 8.13
N PRO A 33 11.77 -0.14 7.01
CA PRO A 33 12.66 0.58 6.08
C PRO A 33 12.02 1.81 5.45
N LEU A 34 12.84 2.79 5.02
CA LEU A 34 12.34 4.03 4.42
C LEU A 34 11.69 3.78 3.06
N LYS A 35 10.66 4.60 2.74
CA LYS A 35 9.92 4.52 1.48
C LYS A 35 10.82 4.80 0.28
N ASP A 36 10.69 3.97 -0.74
CA ASP A 36 11.34 4.07 -2.05
C ASP A 36 12.85 4.30 -1.95
N SER A 37 13.50 3.62 -0.99
CA SER A 37 14.92 3.78 -0.66
C SER A 37 15.65 2.44 -0.60
N GLU A 38 16.98 2.47 -0.52
CA GLU A 38 17.76 1.30 -0.12
C GLU A 38 17.82 1.15 1.40
N CYS A 39 17.64 -0.08 1.89
CA CYS A 39 17.87 -0.48 3.27
C CYS A 39 19.27 -1.08 3.42
N THR A 40 20.19 -0.31 3.99
CA THR A 40 21.60 -0.69 4.19
C THR A 40 21.91 -1.21 5.60
N THR A 41 20.94 -1.23 6.51
CA THR A 41 21.14 -1.61 7.92
C THR A 41 20.87 -3.10 8.21
N GLY A 42 20.51 -3.89 7.18
CA GLY A 42 20.25 -5.31 7.33
C GLY A 42 21.46 -6.09 7.86
N VAL A 43 21.24 -6.96 8.85
CA VAL A 43 22.30 -7.79 9.43
C VAL A 43 22.49 -9.03 8.57
N SER A 44 23.68 -9.21 8.01
CA SER A 44 23.96 -10.34 7.12
C SER A 44 23.77 -11.69 7.84
N LEU A 45 22.89 -12.54 7.32
CA LEU A 45 22.70 -13.92 7.78
C LEU A 45 23.51 -14.91 6.92
N SER A 46 23.64 -14.61 5.62
CA SER A 46 24.41 -15.40 4.66
C SER A 46 24.92 -14.54 3.50
N SER A 47 25.56 -15.16 2.50
CA SER A 47 25.91 -14.47 1.25
C SER A 47 24.67 -13.99 0.48
N ALA A 48 23.53 -14.66 0.61
CA ALA A 48 22.30 -14.37 -0.14
C ALA A 48 21.23 -13.63 0.67
N THR A 49 21.30 -13.66 2.00
CA THR A 49 20.22 -13.14 2.87
C THR A 49 20.73 -12.24 3.99
N SER A 50 19.92 -11.24 4.35
CA SER A 50 20.09 -10.39 5.53
C SER A 50 18.79 -10.32 6.32
N GLU A 51 18.93 -10.11 7.62
CA GLU A 51 17.82 -9.82 8.52
C GLU A 51 17.54 -8.31 8.51
N VAL A 52 16.37 -7.92 8.03
CA VAL A 52 15.92 -6.53 7.97
C VAL A 52 14.92 -6.28 9.09
N GLU A 53 15.13 -5.19 9.83
CA GLU A 53 14.18 -4.72 10.84
C GLU A 53 13.10 -3.85 10.17
N PHE A 54 11.86 -4.08 10.58
CA PHE A 54 10.69 -3.31 10.23
C PHE A 54 10.18 -2.61 11.49
N GLN A 55 9.79 -1.35 11.35
CA GLN A 55 9.28 -0.52 12.44
C GLN A 55 8.09 0.33 11.97
N TRP A 56 7.11 0.46 12.84
CA TRP A 56 5.92 1.29 12.63
C TRP A 56 5.48 1.93 13.95
N GLN A 57 4.57 2.90 13.91
CA GLN A 57 4.01 3.53 15.10
C GLN A 57 2.84 2.71 15.67
N ALA A 58 2.61 2.80 16.97
CA ALA A 58 1.40 2.22 17.53
C ALA A 58 0.16 2.97 16.99
N SER A 59 -0.87 2.24 16.56
CA SER A 59 -2.15 2.81 16.13
C SER A 59 -3.24 2.65 17.18
N ASP A 60 -4.21 3.56 17.18
CA ASP A 60 -5.33 3.52 18.11
C ASP A 60 -6.23 2.29 17.88
N PHE A 61 -6.90 1.86 18.94
CA PHE A 61 -7.80 0.69 18.97
C PHE A 61 -7.17 -0.57 18.37
N THR A 62 -5.87 -0.76 18.55
CA THR A 62 -5.11 -1.87 17.96
C THR A 62 -4.49 -2.74 19.04
N GLU A 63 -4.68 -4.04 18.93
CA GLU A 63 -4.11 -5.04 19.84
C GLU A 63 -2.98 -5.83 19.18
N THR A 64 -3.12 -6.10 17.88
CA THR A 64 -2.14 -6.86 17.09
C THR A 64 -1.99 -6.27 15.70
N TYR A 65 -0.81 -6.50 15.14
CA TYR A 65 -0.44 -6.12 13.79
C TYR A 65 -0.16 -7.37 12.98
N GLN A 66 -0.58 -7.37 11.73
CA GLN A 66 -0.07 -8.27 10.70
C GLN A 66 0.86 -7.47 9.78
N ILE A 67 2.12 -7.88 9.68
CA ILE A 67 3.03 -7.39 8.64
C ILE A 67 2.93 -8.32 7.42
N ARG A 68 2.82 -7.71 6.24
CA ARG A 68 3.00 -8.40 4.96
C ARG A 68 4.19 -7.79 4.25
N VAL A 69 5.16 -8.63 3.87
CA VAL A 69 6.33 -8.24 3.08
C VAL A 69 6.37 -9.08 1.81
N THR A 70 6.41 -8.44 0.64
CA THR A 70 6.33 -9.10 -0.66
C THR A 70 7.55 -8.77 -1.49
N ASN A 71 8.27 -9.80 -1.96
CA ASN A 71 9.34 -9.64 -2.94
C ASN A 71 8.70 -9.25 -4.29
N LEU A 72 9.11 -8.11 -4.85
CA LEU A 72 8.50 -7.54 -6.06
C LEU A 72 8.96 -8.21 -7.35
N VAL A 73 10.01 -9.03 -7.31
CA VAL A 73 10.47 -9.85 -8.46
C VAL A 73 9.74 -11.18 -8.47
N THR A 74 9.70 -11.89 -7.34
CA THR A 74 9.12 -13.24 -7.27
C THR A 74 7.64 -13.27 -6.90
N ASN A 75 7.09 -12.14 -6.46
CA ASN A 75 5.74 -12.00 -5.89
C ASN A 75 5.49 -12.87 -4.64
N VAL A 76 6.52 -13.44 -4.02
CA VAL A 76 6.41 -14.24 -2.79
C VAL A 76 6.22 -13.32 -1.59
N SER A 77 5.21 -13.62 -0.76
CA SER A 77 4.85 -12.83 0.42
C SER A 77 5.11 -13.59 1.72
N GLN A 78 5.74 -12.92 2.69
CA GLN A 78 5.79 -13.34 4.10
C GLN A 78 4.67 -12.62 4.86
N ASN A 79 3.95 -13.34 5.73
CA ASN A 79 2.87 -12.79 6.54
C ASN A 79 3.05 -13.21 8.00
N MET A 80 3.27 -12.25 8.88
CA MET A 80 3.56 -12.51 10.30
C MET A 80 2.68 -11.63 11.18
N ASN A 81 2.28 -12.16 12.34
CA ASN A 81 1.52 -11.39 13.34
C ASN A 81 2.41 -11.07 14.55
N THR A 82 2.20 -9.92 15.16
CA THR A 82 2.87 -9.50 16.40
C THR A 82 2.03 -8.47 17.15
N SER A 83 2.22 -8.34 18.45
CA SER A 83 1.71 -7.21 19.23
C SER A 83 2.74 -6.07 19.39
N ALA A 84 4.00 -6.32 19.01
CA ALA A 84 5.04 -5.31 19.00
C ALA A 84 4.88 -4.37 17.79
N THR A 85 5.56 -3.23 17.84
CA THR A 85 5.64 -2.25 16.75
C THR A 85 6.92 -2.38 15.91
N SER A 86 7.60 -3.51 16.05
CA SER A 86 8.75 -3.88 15.23
C SER A 86 8.83 -5.39 15.01
N MET A 87 9.49 -5.79 13.92
CA MET A 87 9.77 -7.18 13.60
C MET A 87 11.01 -7.27 12.72
N LYS A 88 11.78 -8.35 12.88
CA LYS A 88 12.91 -8.66 12.00
C LYS A 88 12.58 -9.83 11.09
N LEU A 89 12.87 -9.72 9.80
CA LEU A 89 12.58 -10.75 8.81
C LEU A 89 13.81 -11.02 7.93
N PRO A 90 14.09 -12.30 7.60
CA PRO A 90 15.12 -12.64 6.64
C PRO A 90 14.64 -12.34 5.22
N LEU A 91 15.39 -11.50 4.51
CA LEU A 91 15.13 -11.11 3.12
C LEU A 91 16.35 -11.41 2.25
N GLU A 92 16.10 -11.66 0.97
CA GLU A 92 17.12 -11.82 -0.05
C GLU A 92 17.80 -10.48 -0.30
N LYS A 93 19.12 -10.49 -0.40
CA LYS A 93 19.92 -9.31 -0.72
C LYS A 93 19.73 -8.92 -2.17
N GLY A 94 19.70 -7.62 -2.44
CA GLY A 94 19.58 -7.05 -3.78
C GLY A 94 18.18 -7.11 -4.40
N ALA A 95 17.19 -7.56 -3.64
CA ALA A 95 15.81 -7.64 -4.12
C ALA A 95 14.98 -6.42 -3.66
N PRO A 96 14.05 -5.93 -4.51
CA PRO A 96 13.03 -4.97 -4.13
C PRO A 96 11.89 -5.66 -3.37
N TYR A 97 11.41 -5.00 -2.33
CA TYR A 97 10.30 -5.45 -1.50
C TYR A 97 9.24 -4.36 -1.38
N SER A 98 7.97 -4.78 -1.26
CA SER A 98 6.90 -3.94 -0.73
C SER A 98 6.48 -4.47 0.64
N TRP A 99 5.98 -3.58 1.50
CA TRP A 99 5.46 -3.97 2.79
C TRP A 99 4.38 -3.02 3.31
N PHE A 100 3.51 -3.56 4.14
CA PHE A 100 2.49 -2.79 4.85
C PHE A 100 2.08 -3.50 6.15
N ILE A 101 1.40 -2.74 7.01
CA ILE A 101 0.86 -3.18 8.29
C ILE A 101 -0.66 -3.19 8.22
N THR A 102 -1.26 -4.26 8.74
CA THR A 102 -2.70 -4.34 9.01
C THR A 102 -2.93 -4.37 10.53
N SER A 103 -3.57 -3.33 11.04
CA SER A 103 -3.97 -3.17 12.43
C SER A 103 -5.27 -3.92 12.73
N LYS A 104 -5.28 -4.68 13.84
CA LYS A 104 -6.38 -5.55 14.25
C LYS A 104 -6.65 -5.45 15.75
N ASN A 105 -7.90 -5.69 16.13
CA ASN A 105 -8.29 -5.95 17.51
C ASN A 105 -9.32 -7.10 17.57
N THR A 106 -9.63 -7.56 18.77
CA THR A 106 -10.62 -8.63 18.99
C THR A 106 -12.05 -8.12 19.20
N ASN A 107 -12.24 -6.80 19.28
CA ASN A 107 -13.53 -6.17 19.56
C ASN A 107 -14.42 -6.07 18.32
N VAL A 108 -13.82 -5.94 17.13
CA VAL A 108 -14.52 -5.85 15.85
C VAL A 108 -13.80 -6.67 14.76
N THR A 109 -14.45 -6.87 13.61
CA THR A 109 -13.87 -7.62 12.48
C THR A 109 -13.09 -6.74 11.50
N GLU A 110 -13.35 -5.45 11.55
CA GLU A 110 -12.75 -4.42 10.73
C GLU A 110 -11.26 -4.27 11.05
N THR A 111 -10.50 -3.93 10.02
CA THR A 111 -9.06 -3.73 10.10
C THR A 111 -8.69 -2.44 9.39
N ALA A 112 -7.57 -1.85 9.76
CA ALA A 112 -7.02 -0.71 9.04
C ALA A 112 -5.64 -1.07 8.47
N THR A 113 -5.37 -0.63 7.24
CA THR A 113 -4.11 -0.89 6.53
C THR A 113 -3.32 0.40 6.41
N SER A 114 -2.02 0.33 6.64
CA SER A 114 -1.07 1.43 6.39
C SER A 114 -0.97 1.77 4.91
N GLU A 115 -0.16 2.78 4.59
CA GLU A 115 0.41 2.88 3.26
C GLU A 115 1.18 1.61 2.89
N ILE A 116 1.39 1.39 1.60
CA ILE A 116 2.32 0.39 1.10
C ILE A 116 3.63 1.12 0.79
N TRP A 117 4.70 0.74 1.49
CA TRP A 117 6.04 1.24 1.21
C TRP A 117 6.84 0.20 0.44
N ARG A 118 7.78 0.67 -0.37
CA ARG A 118 8.74 -0.19 -1.07
C ARG A 118 10.15 0.19 -0.68
N PHE A 119 11.07 -0.75 -0.78
CA PHE A 119 12.50 -0.51 -0.55
C PHE A 119 13.32 -1.61 -1.23
N TYR A 120 14.61 -1.35 -1.45
CA TYR A 120 15.58 -2.38 -1.82
C TYR A 120 16.32 -2.89 -0.59
N ASN A 121 16.41 -4.20 -0.42
CA ASN A 121 17.35 -4.75 0.58
C ASN A 121 18.77 -4.72 -0.01
N ALA A 122 19.73 -4.12 0.70
CA ALA A 122 21.08 -3.95 0.19
C ALA A 122 21.73 -5.29 -0.24
N GLY A 123 22.49 -5.23 -1.33
CA GLY A 123 23.13 -6.38 -1.96
C GLY A 123 24.49 -6.02 -2.55
N PHE A 124 24.86 -6.66 -3.67
CA PHE A 124 26.12 -6.39 -4.37
C PHE A 124 25.95 -5.40 -5.54
N GLN A 125 24.72 -5.18 -5.99
CA GLN A 125 24.38 -4.21 -7.01
C GLN A 125 24.68 -2.79 -6.53
N THR A 126 24.97 -1.91 -7.49
CA THR A 126 25.26 -0.48 -7.27
C THR A 126 24.37 0.44 -8.10
N THR A 127 23.46 -0.17 -8.88
CA THR A 127 22.36 0.46 -9.61
C THR A 127 21.12 -0.38 -9.34
N TYR A 128 19.97 0.27 -9.28
CA TYR A 128 18.69 -0.32 -8.96
C TYR A 128 17.74 -0.13 -10.13
N ALA A 129 16.94 -1.17 -10.40
CA ALA A 129 15.83 -0.99 -11.33
C ALA A 129 14.73 -0.14 -10.64
N PRO A 130 13.97 0.66 -11.39
CA PRO A 130 12.85 1.41 -10.83
C PRO A 130 11.87 0.51 -10.12
N PHE A 131 11.29 0.97 -9.02
CA PHE A 131 10.17 0.25 -8.44
C PHE A 131 9.00 0.17 -9.44
N PRO A 132 8.22 -0.93 -9.47
CA PRO A 132 7.00 -1.02 -10.26
C PRO A 132 6.14 0.23 -10.09
N ALA A 133 5.80 0.95 -11.17
CA ALA A 133 5.08 2.22 -11.05
C ALA A 133 3.81 2.08 -10.19
N GLU A 134 3.64 2.99 -9.24
CA GLU A 134 2.44 3.02 -8.43
C GLU A 134 1.30 3.61 -9.27
N ILE A 135 0.26 2.81 -9.48
CA ILE A 135 -0.95 3.28 -10.16
C ILE A 135 -1.77 4.11 -9.20
N ILE A 136 -1.96 5.40 -9.49
CA ILE A 136 -2.77 6.29 -8.65
C ILE A 136 -4.24 6.14 -9.04
N ALA A 137 -4.55 6.19 -10.34
CA ALA A 137 -5.90 5.98 -10.85
C ALA A 137 -5.89 5.59 -12.34
N PRO A 138 -6.86 4.79 -12.83
CA PRO A 138 -7.83 4.02 -12.05
C PRO A 138 -7.22 2.80 -11.36
N LYS A 139 -7.53 2.58 -10.07
CA LYS A 139 -7.15 1.37 -9.34
C LYS A 139 -7.97 0.15 -9.82
N SER A 140 -7.43 -1.05 -9.64
CA SER A 140 -8.10 -2.29 -10.06
C SER A 140 -9.48 -2.45 -9.42
N GLY A 141 -10.49 -2.73 -10.24
CA GLY A 141 -11.88 -2.91 -9.82
C GLY A 141 -12.69 -1.61 -9.75
N ALA A 142 -12.09 -0.46 -10.04
CA ALA A 142 -12.80 0.81 -10.09
C ALA A 142 -13.85 0.84 -11.22
N SER A 143 -14.95 1.54 -10.98
CA SER A 143 -15.88 1.99 -12.01
C SER A 143 -15.71 3.50 -12.18
N VAL A 144 -15.35 3.95 -13.37
CA VAL A 144 -14.89 5.32 -13.63
C VAL A 144 -15.83 5.99 -14.62
N LEU A 145 -16.35 7.17 -14.26
CA LEU A 145 -17.12 8.00 -15.17
C LEU A 145 -16.19 8.60 -16.22
N ARG A 146 -16.51 8.39 -17.50
CA ARG A 146 -15.78 9.05 -18.59
C ARG A 146 -16.14 10.53 -18.67
N SER A 147 -15.20 11.33 -19.17
CA SER A 147 -15.39 12.76 -19.43
C SER A 147 -16.43 13.00 -20.55
N ALA A 148 -16.81 14.27 -20.77
CA ALA A 148 -17.66 14.65 -21.89
C ALA A 148 -17.06 14.30 -23.27
N ASN A 149 -15.75 14.10 -23.35
CA ASN A 149 -15.03 13.68 -24.56
C ASN A 149 -14.88 12.16 -24.67
N ASN A 150 -15.53 11.39 -23.78
CA ASN A 150 -15.34 9.94 -23.64
C ASN A 150 -13.92 9.54 -23.25
N GLU A 151 -13.29 10.28 -22.34
CA GLU A 151 -11.92 10.01 -21.88
C GLU A 151 -11.87 9.63 -20.40
N VAL A 152 -10.87 8.84 -20.04
CA VAL A 152 -10.47 8.57 -18.66
C VAL A 152 -8.99 8.92 -18.51
N VAL A 153 -8.63 9.57 -17.42
CA VAL A 153 -7.23 9.86 -17.08
C VAL A 153 -6.62 8.61 -16.44
N LEU A 154 -5.53 8.11 -17.01
CA LEU A 154 -4.62 7.18 -16.36
C LEU A 154 -3.54 8.00 -15.67
N ASN A 155 -3.25 7.71 -14.40
CA ASN A 155 -2.30 8.45 -13.58
C ASN A 155 -1.48 7.47 -12.74
N TRP A 156 -0.17 7.68 -12.72
CA TRP A 156 0.79 6.83 -12.02
C TRP A 156 1.87 7.69 -11.35
N SER A 157 2.76 7.04 -10.60
CA SER A 157 4.00 7.63 -10.12
C SER A 157 5.11 6.59 -10.15
N GLY A 158 6.26 6.94 -10.74
CA GLY A 158 7.47 6.15 -10.65
C GLY A 158 8.32 6.57 -9.45
N ALA A 159 9.12 5.63 -8.95
CA ALA A 159 10.17 5.91 -7.98
C ALA A 159 11.34 4.97 -8.25
N ASP A 160 12.53 5.46 -8.01
CA ASP A 160 13.77 4.72 -8.15
C ASP A 160 14.76 5.14 -7.06
N VAL A 161 15.62 4.23 -6.62
CA VAL A 161 16.59 4.49 -5.54
C VAL A 161 17.65 5.52 -5.97
N ASP A 162 18.10 5.42 -7.22
CA ASP A 162 19.14 6.26 -7.82
C ASP A 162 18.58 7.55 -8.43
N ASN A 163 17.25 7.65 -8.56
CA ASN A 163 16.49 8.80 -9.10
C ASN A 163 16.83 9.12 -10.56
N ASP A 164 16.99 8.11 -11.40
CA ASP A 164 17.45 8.23 -12.78
C ASP A 164 16.44 7.68 -13.82
N ILE A 165 15.15 7.60 -13.46
CA ILE A 165 14.07 7.27 -14.41
C ILE A 165 14.12 8.23 -15.60
N ILE A 166 14.07 7.70 -16.83
CA ILE A 166 14.11 8.50 -18.07
C ILE A 166 12.77 8.56 -18.79
N SER A 167 11.97 7.49 -18.74
CA SER A 167 10.70 7.42 -19.48
C SER A 167 9.74 6.35 -18.97
N TYR A 168 8.50 6.44 -19.43
CA TYR A 168 7.48 5.41 -19.25
C TYR A 168 6.98 4.89 -20.61
N GLU A 169 6.38 3.69 -20.59
CA GLU A 169 5.57 3.13 -21.67
C GLU A 169 4.21 2.74 -21.06
N VAL A 170 3.12 3.32 -21.54
CA VAL A 170 1.75 3.06 -21.05
C VAL A 170 1.01 2.17 -22.03
N TYR A 171 0.63 0.99 -21.58
CA TYR A 171 -0.14 0.04 -22.36
C TYR A 171 -1.61 0.06 -21.91
N PHE A 172 -2.53 0.07 -22.87
CA PHE A 172 -3.97 0.19 -22.60
C PHE A 172 -4.78 -0.57 -23.64
N SER A 173 -5.65 -1.50 -23.23
CA SER A 173 -6.51 -2.23 -24.16
C SER A 173 -7.74 -2.86 -23.50
N ILE A 174 -8.60 -3.52 -24.26
CA ILE A 174 -9.71 -4.36 -23.74
C ILE A 174 -9.28 -5.82 -23.50
N ASN A 175 -8.05 -6.18 -23.87
CA ASN A 175 -7.45 -7.50 -23.66
C ASN A 175 -6.58 -7.51 -22.40
N ASN A 176 -6.44 -8.68 -21.79
CA ASN A 176 -5.57 -8.90 -20.63
C ASN A 176 -4.53 -9.98 -20.99
N PRO A 177 -3.22 -9.67 -21.00
CA PRO A 177 -2.61 -8.36 -20.68
C PRO A 177 -2.88 -7.29 -21.76
N PRO A 178 -2.71 -6.00 -21.44
CA PRO A 178 -2.83 -4.93 -22.42
C PRO A 178 -1.64 -4.92 -23.39
N GLU A 179 -1.92 -4.84 -24.68
CA GLU A 179 -0.88 -4.98 -25.73
C GLU A 179 -0.63 -3.69 -26.52
N THR A 180 -1.53 -2.70 -26.44
CA THR A 180 -1.42 -1.47 -27.22
C THR A 180 -0.71 -0.38 -26.45
N LEU A 181 0.47 0.02 -26.93
CA LEU A 181 1.17 1.22 -26.44
C LEU A 181 0.39 2.47 -26.83
N VAL A 182 -0.12 3.20 -25.84
CA VAL A 182 -0.90 4.43 -26.07
C VAL A 182 -0.11 5.70 -25.77
N PHE A 183 0.96 5.58 -24.99
CA PHE A 183 1.77 6.73 -24.59
C PHE A 183 3.18 6.30 -24.20
N SER A 184 4.18 7.13 -24.51
CA SER A 184 5.57 6.94 -24.07
C SER A 184 6.21 8.28 -23.68
N PRO A 185 5.92 8.77 -22.46
CA PRO A 185 6.41 10.06 -22.00
C PRO A 185 7.82 9.98 -21.42
N PHE A 186 8.41 11.16 -21.24
CA PHE A 186 9.58 11.34 -20.37
C PHE A 186 9.17 11.25 -18.89
N ALA A 187 10.14 11.10 -18.00
CA ALA A 187 9.94 10.86 -16.57
C ALA A 187 9.04 11.88 -15.83
N ASN A 188 8.86 13.10 -16.34
CA ASN A 188 8.06 14.13 -15.68
C ASN A 188 6.56 14.05 -16.00
N ASP A 189 6.14 13.34 -17.05
CA ASP A 189 4.73 13.21 -17.38
C ASP A 189 4.20 11.90 -16.81
N THR A 190 3.28 11.99 -15.85
CA THR A 190 2.76 10.85 -15.09
C THR A 190 1.25 10.66 -15.22
N ASP A 191 0.67 11.22 -16.27
CA ASP A 191 -0.71 11.00 -16.65
C ASP A 191 -0.93 11.01 -18.17
N VAL A 192 -2.02 10.37 -18.60
CA VAL A 192 -2.49 10.41 -19.98
C VAL A 192 -4.00 10.20 -20.06
N ASN A 193 -4.67 10.92 -20.96
CA ASN A 193 -6.07 10.67 -21.31
C ASN A 193 -6.17 9.53 -22.32
N VAL A 194 -7.04 8.56 -22.05
CA VAL A 194 -7.38 7.47 -22.98
C VAL A 194 -8.86 7.53 -23.36
N THR A 195 -9.15 7.36 -24.65
CA THR A 195 -10.53 7.27 -25.14
C THR A 195 -11.15 5.93 -24.77
N VAL A 196 -12.37 5.97 -24.25
CA VAL A 196 -13.10 4.80 -23.76
C VAL A 196 -14.53 4.74 -24.26
N ALA A 197 -15.05 3.54 -24.43
CA ALA A 197 -16.47 3.28 -24.66
C ALA A 197 -17.22 3.13 -23.32
N ALA A 198 -18.53 3.37 -23.36
CA ALA A 198 -19.41 3.10 -22.22
C ALA A 198 -19.46 1.60 -21.92
N ASP A 199 -19.70 1.26 -20.65
CA ASP A 199 -19.96 -0.11 -20.19
C ASP A 199 -18.86 -1.13 -20.59
N THR A 200 -17.62 -0.67 -20.71
CA THR A 200 -16.49 -1.46 -21.21
C THR A 200 -15.40 -1.61 -20.15
N VAL A 201 -14.85 -2.81 -20.02
CA VAL A 201 -13.71 -3.10 -19.13
C VAL A 201 -12.41 -2.90 -19.90
N TYR A 202 -11.50 -2.13 -19.31
CA TYR A 202 -10.18 -1.87 -19.85
C TYR A 202 -9.10 -2.38 -18.89
N TYR A 203 -7.99 -2.78 -19.48
CA TYR A 203 -6.77 -3.19 -18.81
C TYR A 203 -5.64 -2.26 -19.19
N TRP A 204 -4.75 -1.98 -18.24
CA TRP A 204 -3.62 -1.10 -18.47
C TRP A 204 -2.44 -1.41 -17.57
N SER A 205 -1.25 -1.06 -18.03
CA SER A 205 -0.01 -1.19 -17.28
C SER A 205 0.95 -0.07 -17.65
N VAL A 206 1.92 0.18 -16.78
CA VAL A 206 2.99 1.13 -16.99
C VAL A 206 4.31 0.40 -16.83
N LYS A 207 5.13 0.47 -17.88
CA LYS A 207 6.53 0.04 -17.84
C LYS A 207 7.42 1.26 -17.64
N THR A 208 8.34 1.18 -16.69
CA THR A 208 9.28 2.25 -16.35
C THR A 208 10.67 1.88 -16.87
N LEU A 209 11.41 2.86 -17.37
CA LEU A 209 12.79 2.71 -17.87
C LEU A 209 13.71 3.73 -17.19
N ASP A 210 14.86 3.29 -16.71
CA ASP A 210 15.92 4.15 -16.15
C ASP A 210 17.07 4.43 -17.14
N SER A 211 18.07 5.17 -16.68
CA SER A 211 19.21 5.60 -17.51
C SER A 211 20.22 4.48 -17.78
N GLU A 212 20.26 3.45 -16.94
CA GLU A 212 21.10 2.26 -17.08
C GLU A 212 20.43 1.17 -17.95
N GLY A 213 19.17 1.38 -18.35
CA GLY A 213 18.39 0.48 -19.19
C GLY A 213 17.63 -0.60 -18.42
N ASN A 214 17.57 -0.51 -17.08
CA ASN A 214 16.72 -1.40 -16.29
C ASN A 214 15.24 -1.00 -16.45
N THR A 215 14.37 -1.98 -16.24
CA THR A 215 12.92 -1.77 -16.38
C THR A 215 12.14 -2.44 -15.27
N SER A 216 10.96 -1.90 -15.01
CA SER A 216 9.94 -2.52 -14.16
C SER A 216 8.54 -2.31 -14.71
N GLU A 217 7.64 -3.21 -14.33
CA GLU A 217 6.24 -3.23 -14.78
C GLU A 217 5.33 -3.04 -13.57
N SER A 218 4.35 -2.15 -13.65
CA SER A 218 3.35 -1.93 -12.58
C SER A 218 2.52 -3.18 -12.25
N GLY A 219 2.49 -4.15 -13.16
CA GLY A 219 1.44 -5.16 -13.24
C GLY A 219 0.21 -4.63 -13.98
N VAL A 220 -0.75 -5.52 -14.24
CA VAL A 220 -1.97 -5.19 -15.00
C VAL A 220 -3.07 -4.71 -14.06
N TYR A 221 -3.60 -3.53 -14.35
CA TYR A 221 -4.74 -2.92 -13.65
C TYR A 221 -5.97 -2.94 -14.54
N GLN A 222 -7.15 -3.04 -13.92
CA GLN A 222 -8.42 -3.04 -14.66
C GLN A 222 -9.43 -2.05 -14.10
N PHE A 223 -10.20 -1.42 -14.98
CA PHE A 223 -11.35 -0.61 -14.58
C PHE A 223 -12.49 -0.74 -15.57
N LYS A 224 -13.69 -0.43 -15.11
CA LYS A 224 -14.88 -0.35 -15.95
C LYS A 224 -15.20 1.12 -16.24
N SER A 225 -15.29 1.47 -17.52
CA SER A 225 -15.79 2.77 -17.96
C SER A 225 -17.31 2.82 -17.87
N LEU A 226 -17.85 3.84 -17.22
CA LEU A 226 -19.29 4.11 -17.03
C LEU A 226 -19.76 5.23 -17.94
#